data_AF-A0A0B2VI45-F1
#
_entry.id   AF-A0A0B2VI45-F1
#
_cell.length_a   1.000
_cell.length_b   1.000
_cell.length_c   1.000
_cell.angle_alpha   90.00
_cell.angle_beta   90.00
_cell.angle_gamma   90.00
#
_symmetry.space_group_name_H-M   'P 1'
#
loop_
_entity.id
_entity.type
_entity.pdbx_description
1 polymer ?
#
loop_
_entity_poly.entity_id
_entity_poly.type
_entity_poly.pdbx_seq_one_letter_code
_entity_poly.pdbx_strand_id
1 'polypeptide(L)'
;MDSDVIFYVNIFLLAISILQVLANLVVLTAYFRSSQCRRTDTIILLVSLASIDFLYALLFIPYVVYLLVESPPHDVNYNYNAVIILATGGPPAALMKSGCVITSFIAIDRIVAVYFPAKYYRLEKRKIMHCAFVIALMMATIDGAVLFGTTKIASHPQCSTFACFTSPFFQTYWGMSNMAVNVLSSVLTFIVLVGLHRALNSTMLNRSLERKRKADNAATRTAVCILVISMIFGVVPGLINGFAAYIELPLLKNVGFFVGTCASVSGLSHAFIFGMAHRDVRSSIMAMFLGKTLNSKSASMGNSIAALDRSHYVVSVHS
;
A
#
# COMPACT_ATOMS: atom_id res chain seq x y z
N MET A 1 12.74 19.16 -21.59
CA MET A 1 13.18 17.84 -21.11
C MET A 1 13.37 17.03 -22.38
N ASP A 2 14.57 16.51 -22.61
CA ASP A 2 14.90 15.85 -23.87
C ASP A 2 14.04 14.60 -24.03
N SER A 3 13.59 14.32 -25.25
CA SER A 3 12.71 13.19 -25.56
C SER A 3 13.29 11.85 -25.09
N ASP A 4 14.61 11.71 -25.13
CA ASP A 4 15.33 10.53 -24.63
C ASP A 4 15.14 10.33 -23.12
N VAL A 5 15.18 11.40 -22.33
CA VAL A 5 15.02 11.31 -20.87
C VAL A 5 13.60 10.85 -20.53
N ILE A 6 12.58 11.36 -21.23
CA ILE A 6 11.19 10.94 -21.03
C ILE A 6 11.03 9.45 -21.37
N PHE A 7 11.66 9.00 -22.47
CA PHE A 7 11.63 7.61 -22.89
C PHE A 7 12.25 6.67 -21.85
N TYR A 8 13.47 6.96 -21.37
CA TYR A 8 14.14 6.14 -20.34
C TYR A 8 13.38 6.14 -19.01
N VAL A 9 12.81 7.28 -18.61
CA VAL A 9 11.97 7.37 -17.40
C VAL A 9 10.72 6.51 -17.54
N ASN A 10 10.05 6.51 -18.69
CA ASN A 10 8.88 5.67 -18.92
C ASN A 10 9.24 4.17 -18.93
N ILE A 11 10.39 3.77 -19.46
CA ILE A 11 10.89 2.38 -19.34
C ILE A 11 11.10 2.00 -17.88
N PHE A 12 11.74 2.88 -17.10
CA PHE A 12 11.97 2.66 -15.67
C PHE A 12 10.65 2.53 -14.90
N LEU A 13 9.68 3.40 -15.16
CA LEU A 13 8.34 3.34 -14.58
C LEU A 13 7.62 2.04 -14.94
N LEU A 14 7.73 1.58 -16.19
CA LEU A 14 7.16 0.31 -16.62
C LEU A 14 7.79 -0.86 -15.84
N ALA A 15 9.11 -0.88 -15.72
CA ALA A 15 9.83 -1.92 -14.99
C ALA A 15 9.42 -1.98 -13.51
N ILE A 16 9.36 -0.83 -12.83
CA ILE A 16 8.90 -0.77 -11.42
C ILE A 16 7.44 -1.19 -11.30
N SER A 17 6.57 -0.77 -12.21
CA SER A 17 5.15 -1.12 -12.17
C SER A 17 4.94 -2.63 -12.32
N ILE A 18 5.69 -3.28 -13.21
CA ILE A 18 5.68 -4.75 -13.35
C ILE A 18 6.14 -5.41 -12.05
N LEU A 19 7.25 -4.95 -11.46
CA LEU A 19 7.73 -5.47 -10.18
C LEU A 19 6.70 -5.28 -9.06
N GLN A 20 6.02 -4.14 -9.03
CA GLN A 20 4.97 -3.84 -8.06
C GLN A 20 3.76 -4.75 -8.21
N VAL A 21 3.31 -5.01 -9.45
CA VAL A 21 2.25 -5.99 -9.73
C VAL A 21 2.66 -7.37 -9.22
N LEU A 22 3.86 -7.84 -9.56
CA LEU A 22 4.35 -9.16 -9.13
C LEU A 22 4.46 -9.27 -7.61
N ALA A 23 5.07 -8.28 -6.94
CA ALA A 23 5.26 -8.29 -5.50
C ALA A 23 3.93 -8.27 -4.74
N ASN A 24 3.00 -7.38 -5.13
CA ASN A 24 1.68 -7.32 -4.50
C ASN A 24 0.84 -8.57 -4.81
N LEU A 25 0.95 -9.14 -6.02
CA LEU A 25 0.26 -10.39 -6.36
C LEU A 25 0.74 -11.57 -5.50
N VAL A 26 2.05 -11.68 -5.25
CA VAL A 26 2.61 -12.70 -4.35
C VAL A 26 2.05 -12.55 -2.94
N VAL A 27 2.01 -11.31 -2.44
CA VAL A 27 1.44 -10.96 -1.12
C VAL A 27 -0.04 -11.36 -1.03
N LEU A 28 -0.85 -10.98 -2.03
CA LEU A 28 -2.28 -11.30 -2.07
C LEU A 28 -2.51 -12.80 -2.17
N THR A 29 -1.75 -13.49 -3.02
CA THR A 29 -1.82 -14.95 -3.17
C THR A 29 -1.47 -15.66 -1.87
N ALA A 30 -0.43 -15.22 -1.16
CA ALA A 30 -0.05 -15.76 0.15
C ALA A 30 -1.18 -15.60 1.17
N TYR A 31 -1.85 -14.44 1.18
CA TYR A 31 -2.98 -14.17 2.05
C TYR A 31 -4.19 -15.07 1.75
N PHE A 32 -4.58 -15.19 0.47
CA PHE A 32 -5.74 -16.00 0.09
C PHE A 32 -5.51 -17.51 0.30
N ARG A 33 -4.26 -17.97 0.15
CA ARG A 33 -3.89 -19.38 0.30
C ARG A 33 -3.76 -19.81 1.77
N SER A 34 -3.35 -18.91 2.67
CA SER A 34 -3.18 -19.23 4.09
C SER A 34 -4.44 -18.96 4.91
N SER A 35 -5.10 -20.03 5.37
CA SER A 35 -6.25 -19.93 6.28
C SER A 35 -5.90 -19.28 7.63
N GLN A 36 -4.64 -19.37 8.05
CA GLN A 36 -4.12 -18.76 9.27
C GLN A 36 -4.02 -17.23 9.15
N CYS A 37 -3.56 -16.72 8.00
CA CYS A 37 -3.51 -15.28 7.73
C CYS A 37 -4.91 -14.64 7.71
N ARG A 38 -5.92 -15.34 7.16
CA ARG A 38 -7.30 -14.85 7.07
C ARG A 38 -8.00 -14.71 8.44
N ARG A 39 -7.47 -15.34 9.49
CA ARG A 39 -8.03 -15.26 10.85
C ARG A 39 -7.57 -14.03 11.64
N THR A 40 -6.50 -13.37 11.22
CA THR A 40 -5.94 -12.23 11.95
C THR A 40 -6.51 -10.93 11.40
N ASP A 41 -7.39 -10.28 12.17
CA ASP A 41 -8.05 -9.03 11.75
C ASP A 41 -7.05 -7.94 11.36
N THR A 42 -5.96 -7.81 12.12
CA THR A 42 -4.90 -6.83 11.94
C THR A 42 -4.27 -6.82 10.53
N ILE A 43 -4.36 -7.93 9.80
CA ILE A 43 -3.78 -8.08 8.46
C ILE A 43 -4.70 -7.49 7.38
N ILE A 44 -5.99 -7.28 7.65
CA ILE A 44 -6.98 -6.86 6.64
C ILE A 44 -6.62 -5.50 6.04
N LEU A 45 -6.20 -4.52 6.83
CA LEU A 45 -5.79 -3.20 6.31
C LEU A 45 -4.52 -3.28 5.45
N LEU A 46 -3.58 -4.16 5.81
CA LEU A 46 -2.34 -4.36 5.06
C LEU A 46 -2.61 -5.03 3.71
N VAL A 47 -3.53 -6.00 3.68
CA VAL A 47 -4.00 -6.64 2.44
C VAL A 47 -4.81 -5.68 1.60
N SER A 48 -5.60 -4.81 2.23
CA SER A 48 -6.33 -3.74 1.54
C SER A 48 -5.36 -2.78 0.85
N LEU A 49 -4.28 -2.39 1.54
CA LEU A 49 -3.21 -1.57 0.96
C LEU A 49 -2.55 -2.28 -0.23
N ALA A 50 -2.14 -3.54 -0.08
CA ALA A 50 -1.56 -4.34 -1.17
C ALA A 50 -2.53 -4.51 -2.36
N SER A 51 -3.84 -4.56 -2.09
CA SER A 51 -4.87 -4.63 -3.14
C SER A 51 -4.96 -3.32 -3.92
N ILE A 52 -4.93 -2.16 -3.24
CA ILE A 52 -4.89 -0.85 -3.89
C ILE A 52 -3.59 -0.67 -4.69
N ASP A 53 -2.44 -1.02 -4.09
CA ASP A 53 -1.14 -0.90 -4.75
C ASP A 53 -1.03 -1.82 -5.98
N PHE A 54 -1.64 -3.01 -5.93
CA PHE A 54 -1.78 -3.90 -7.09
C PHE A 54 -2.68 -3.31 -8.18
N LEU A 55 -3.89 -2.85 -7.82
CA LEU A 55 -4.84 -2.26 -8.76
C LEU A 55 -4.28 -1.00 -9.42
N TYR A 56 -3.62 -0.14 -8.65
CA TYR A 56 -2.93 1.03 -9.15
C TYR A 56 -1.91 0.66 -10.23
N ALA A 57 -0.98 -0.26 -9.92
CA ALA A 57 0.07 -0.64 -10.86
C ALA A 57 -0.49 -1.33 -12.11
N LEU A 58 -1.51 -2.17 -11.95
CA LEU A 58 -2.20 -2.83 -13.07
C LEU A 58 -2.83 -1.82 -14.03
N LEU A 59 -3.47 -0.77 -13.50
CA LEU A 59 -4.09 0.28 -14.31
C LEU A 59 -3.08 1.29 -14.85
N PHE A 60 -1.93 1.45 -14.20
CA PHE A 60 -0.86 2.34 -14.63
C PHE A 60 -0.04 1.77 -15.80
N ILE A 61 0.09 0.44 -15.93
CA ILE A 61 0.83 -0.20 -17.04
C ILE A 61 0.27 0.20 -18.42
N PRO A 62 -1.05 0.09 -18.72
CA PRO A 62 -1.58 0.50 -20.01
C PRO A 62 -1.28 1.96 -20.37
N TYR A 63 -1.31 2.85 -19.37
CA TYR A 63 -0.96 4.25 -19.55
C TYR A 63 0.51 4.43 -19.96
N VAL A 64 1.44 3.82 -19.23
CA VAL A 64 2.88 3.94 -19.54
C VAL A 64 3.23 3.26 -20.87
N VAL A 65 2.62 2.11 -21.18
CA VAL A 65 2.80 1.44 -22.49
C VAL A 65 2.33 2.33 -23.64
N TYR A 66 1.18 2.98 -23.49
CA TYR A 66 0.69 3.91 -24.51
C TYR A 66 1.66 5.08 -24.72
N LEU A 67 2.18 5.67 -23.64
CA LEU A 67 3.20 6.72 -23.73
C LEU A 67 4.48 6.25 -24.43
N LEU A 68 4.90 5.00 -24.23
CA LEU A 68 6.10 4.43 -24.88
C LEU A 68 5.90 4.15 -26.37
N VAL A 69 4.74 3.61 -26.76
CA VAL A 69 4.44 3.23 -28.15
C VAL A 69 4.25 4.47 -29.03
N GLU A 70 3.54 5.47 -28.52
CA GLU A 70 3.24 6.71 -29.24
C GLU A 70 4.31 7.79 -29.02
N SER A 71 5.46 7.44 -28.43
CA SER A 71 6.59 8.36 -28.30
C SER A 71 7.18 8.64 -29.69
N PRO A 72 7.11 9.90 -30.19
CA PRO A 72 7.60 10.23 -31.51
C PRO A 72 9.13 10.10 -31.61
N PRO A 73 9.67 9.70 -32.78
CA PRO A 73 11.09 9.85 -33.07
C PRO A 73 11.49 11.34 -33.08
N HIS A 74 12.78 11.62 -32.92
CA HIS A 74 13.34 12.97 -32.72
C HIS A 74 12.71 14.04 -33.66
N ASP A 75 12.48 15.24 -33.11
CA ASP A 75 11.93 16.43 -33.78
C ASP A 75 10.44 16.44 -34.20
N VAL A 76 9.64 15.44 -33.79
CA VAL A 76 8.18 15.46 -34.04
C VAL A 76 7.39 15.78 -32.76
N ASN A 77 6.40 16.67 -32.88
CA ASN A 77 5.53 17.08 -31.76
C ASN A 77 4.71 15.91 -31.21
N TYR A 78 4.60 15.79 -29.88
CA TYR A 78 3.68 14.85 -29.22
C TYR A 78 2.23 15.15 -29.61
N ASN A 79 1.53 14.15 -30.15
CA ASN A 79 0.11 14.25 -30.50
C ASN A 79 -0.65 13.01 -30.01
N TYR A 80 -0.75 12.88 -28.70
CA TYR A 80 -1.48 11.77 -28.09
C TYR A 80 -2.99 11.92 -28.22
N ASN A 81 -3.69 10.79 -28.31
CA ASN A 81 -5.14 10.79 -28.29
C ASN A 81 -5.64 11.09 -26.86
N ALA A 82 -6.32 12.22 -26.70
CA ALA A 82 -6.85 12.68 -25.42
C ALA A 82 -7.75 11.64 -24.72
N VAL A 83 -8.57 10.91 -25.49
CA VAL A 83 -9.48 9.89 -24.94
C VAL A 83 -8.69 8.73 -24.34
N ILE A 84 -7.66 8.26 -25.03
CA ILE A 84 -6.84 7.14 -24.57
C ILE A 84 -6.05 7.53 -23.32
N ILE A 85 -5.46 8.73 -23.30
CA ILE A 85 -4.75 9.24 -22.12
C ILE A 85 -5.68 9.38 -20.92
N LEU A 86 -6.88 9.94 -21.10
CA LEU A 86 -7.83 10.11 -20.01
C LEU A 86 -8.34 8.76 -19.49
N ALA A 87 -8.63 7.82 -20.39
CA ALA A 87 -9.10 6.49 -20.03
C ALA A 87 -8.03 5.66 -19.30
N THR A 88 -6.76 5.76 -19.69
CA THR A 88 -5.68 4.97 -19.11
C THR A 88 -5.01 5.64 -17.90
N GLY A 89 -4.81 6.97 -17.94
CA GLY A 89 -4.16 7.74 -16.87
C GLY A 89 -5.11 8.18 -15.75
N GLY A 90 -6.41 8.29 -16.02
CA GLY A 90 -7.41 8.70 -15.04
C GLY A 90 -7.58 7.73 -13.87
N PRO A 91 -7.84 6.43 -14.10
CA PRO A 91 -8.00 5.45 -13.03
C PRO A 91 -6.82 5.35 -12.04
N PRO A 92 -5.54 5.28 -12.46
CA PRO A 92 -4.43 5.28 -11.50
C PRO A 92 -4.32 6.61 -10.75
N ALA A 93 -4.62 7.76 -11.38
CA ALA A 93 -4.65 9.06 -10.69
C ALA A 93 -5.72 9.11 -9.60
N ALA A 94 -6.88 8.48 -9.81
CA ALA A 94 -7.95 8.37 -8.83
C ALA A 94 -7.60 7.41 -7.67
N LEU A 95 -6.92 6.30 -7.96
CA LEU A 95 -6.51 5.33 -6.92
C LEU A 95 -5.38 5.84 -6.02
N MET A 96 -4.58 6.81 -6.48
CA MET A 96 -3.43 7.31 -5.73
C MET A 96 -3.80 7.81 -4.32
N LYS A 97 -4.95 8.51 -4.20
CA LYS A 97 -5.47 8.99 -2.91
C LYS A 97 -5.87 7.84 -1.97
N SER A 98 -6.36 6.73 -2.53
CA SER A 98 -6.86 5.59 -1.77
C SER A 98 -5.78 4.95 -0.90
N GLY A 99 -4.55 4.86 -1.41
CA GLY A 99 -3.40 4.36 -0.64
C GLY A 99 -3.20 5.17 0.65
N CYS A 100 -3.23 6.50 0.54
CA CYS A 100 -3.05 7.41 1.67
C CYS A 100 -4.21 7.36 2.69
N VAL A 101 -5.44 7.11 2.22
CA VAL A 101 -6.59 6.88 3.09
C VAL A 101 -6.39 5.58 3.90
N ILE A 102 -5.97 4.49 3.25
CA ILE A 102 -5.69 3.22 3.93
C ILE A 102 -4.55 3.37 4.94
N THR A 103 -3.45 4.05 4.60
CA THR A 103 -2.35 4.29 5.55
C THR A 103 -2.80 5.13 6.74
N SER A 104 -3.69 6.10 6.53
CA SER A 104 -4.30 6.87 7.63
C SER A 104 -5.10 5.96 8.58
N PHE A 105 -5.89 5.03 8.05
CA PHE A 105 -6.61 4.04 8.88
C PHE A 105 -5.66 3.07 9.59
N ILE A 106 -4.56 2.66 8.96
CA ILE A 106 -3.50 1.87 9.61
C ILE A 106 -2.92 2.65 10.79
N ALA A 107 -2.65 3.95 10.62
CA ALA A 107 -2.15 4.80 11.70
C ALA A 107 -3.18 4.91 12.84
N ILE A 108 -4.45 5.16 12.54
CA ILE A 108 -5.52 5.22 13.56
C ILE A 108 -5.64 3.90 14.33
N ASP A 109 -5.62 2.75 13.65
CA ASP A 109 -5.63 1.44 14.28
C ASP A 109 -4.45 1.29 15.28
N ARG A 110 -3.25 1.75 14.90
CA ARG A 110 -2.09 1.78 15.81
C ARG A 110 -2.26 2.74 16.97
N ILE A 111 -2.80 3.94 16.77
CA ILE A 111 -3.06 4.93 17.83
C ILE A 111 -3.99 4.32 18.88
N VAL A 112 -5.09 3.72 18.46
CA VAL A 112 -6.05 3.09 19.38
C VAL A 112 -5.40 1.93 20.15
N ALA A 113 -4.56 1.13 19.48
CA ALA A 113 -3.83 0.04 20.14
C ALA A 113 -2.83 0.53 21.19
N VAL A 114 -2.13 1.63 20.94
CA VAL A 114 -1.09 2.18 21.83
C VAL A 114 -1.69 2.94 23.00
N TYR A 115 -2.66 3.84 22.75
CA TYR A 115 -3.22 4.71 23.78
C TYR A 115 -4.38 4.09 24.55
N PHE A 116 -5.16 3.19 23.93
CA PHE A 116 -6.37 2.61 24.51
C PHE A 116 -6.45 1.08 24.36
N PRO A 117 -5.48 0.31 24.90
CA PRO A 117 -5.39 -1.13 24.69
C PRO A 117 -6.65 -1.89 25.16
N ALA A 118 -7.24 -1.51 26.29
CA ALA A 118 -8.45 -2.17 26.81
C ALA A 118 -9.67 -2.02 25.87
N LYS A 119 -9.81 -0.86 25.20
CA LYS A 119 -10.86 -0.62 24.21
C LYS A 119 -10.52 -1.32 22.89
N TYR A 120 -9.25 -1.30 22.49
CA TYR A 120 -8.77 -1.93 21.25
C TYR A 120 -9.13 -3.41 21.14
N TYR A 121 -9.01 -4.19 22.23
CA TYR A 121 -9.35 -5.62 22.22
C TYR A 121 -10.87 -5.92 22.21
N ARG A 122 -11.72 -4.93 22.49
CA ARG A 122 -13.19 -5.09 22.50
C ARG A 122 -13.86 -4.65 21.20
N LEU A 123 -13.11 -4.03 20.28
CA LEU A 123 -13.64 -3.55 19.01
C LEU A 123 -13.77 -4.68 17.98
N GLU A 124 -14.85 -4.66 17.21
CA GLU A 124 -15.02 -5.52 16.03
C GLU A 124 -14.18 -4.98 14.86
N LYS A 125 -12.89 -5.31 14.86
CA LYS A 125 -11.90 -4.80 13.90
C LYS A 125 -12.27 -5.09 12.45
N ARG A 126 -12.77 -6.28 12.16
CA ARG A 126 -13.09 -6.71 10.79
C ARG A 126 -14.07 -5.78 10.08
N LYS A 127 -15.15 -5.36 10.74
CA LYS A 127 -16.15 -4.44 10.15
C LYS A 127 -15.54 -3.06 9.90
N ILE A 128 -14.78 -2.54 10.87
CA ILE A 128 -14.10 -1.24 10.76
C ILE A 128 -13.13 -1.24 9.59
N MET A 129 -12.37 -2.32 9.41
CA MET A 129 -11.36 -2.43 8.36
C MET A 129 -11.98 -2.59 6.96
N HIS A 130 -13.07 -3.34 6.82
CA HIS A 130 -13.83 -3.37 5.57
C HIS A 130 -14.45 -2.01 5.25
N CYS A 131 -14.98 -1.31 6.25
CA CYS A 131 -15.48 0.06 6.08
C CYS A 131 -14.39 1.01 5.58
N ALA A 132 -13.18 0.95 6.17
CA ALA A 132 -12.03 1.72 5.72
C ALA A 132 -11.67 1.46 4.24
N PHE A 133 -11.71 0.20 3.81
CA PHE A 133 -11.46 -0.15 2.40
C PHE A 133 -12.53 0.41 1.46
N VAL A 134 -13.81 0.32 1.85
CA VAL A 134 -14.92 0.90 1.09
C VAL A 134 -14.78 2.43 1.00
N ILE A 135 -14.44 3.11 2.10
CA ILE A 135 -14.21 4.56 2.10
C ILE A 135 -13.07 4.93 1.15
N ALA A 136 -11.97 4.18 1.15
CA ALA A 136 -10.86 4.43 0.22
C ALA A 136 -11.32 4.33 -1.24
N LEU A 137 -12.05 3.27 -1.60
CA LEU A 137 -12.60 3.11 -2.95
C LEU A 137 -13.62 4.22 -3.31
N MET A 138 -14.47 4.63 -2.37
CA MET A 138 -15.39 5.75 -2.58
C MET A 138 -14.63 7.04 -2.92
N MET A 139 -13.52 7.33 -2.23
CA MET A 139 -12.68 8.48 -2.56
C MET A 139 -12.12 8.41 -3.99
N ALA A 140 -11.68 7.23 -4.45
CA ALA A 140 -11.27 7.05 -5.85
C ALA A 140 -12.43 7.30 -6.82
N THR A 141 -13.64 6.82 -6.51
CA THR A 141 -14.80 7.06 -7.38
C THR A 141 -15.17 8.53 -7.48
N ILE A 142 -15.05 9.29 -6.37
CA ILE A 142 -15.27 10.74 -6.37
C ILE A 142 -14.22 11.42 -7.26
N ASP A 143 -12.95 11.05 -7.13
CA ASP A 143 -11.87 11.61 -7.96
C ASP A 143 -12.10 11.33 -9.45
N GLY A 144 -12.51 10.10 -9.78
CA GLY A 144 -12.89 9.73 -11.14
C GLY A 144 -14.09 10.54 -11.65
N ALA A 145 -15.13 10.72 -10.83
CA ALA A 145 -16.30 11.50 -11.22
C ALA A 145 -15.96 12.98 -11.46
N VAL A 146 -15.11 13.59 -10.61
CA VAL A 146 -14.64 14.96 -10.81
C VAL A 146 -13.77 15.06 -12.06
N LEU A 147 -12.88 14.09 -12.31
CA LEU A 147 -12.05 14.03 -13.51
C LEU A 147 -12.90 14.05 -14.77
N PHE A 148 -13.79 13.07 -14.93
CA PHE A 148 -14.61 12.90 -16.14
C PHE A 148 -15.73 13.95 -16.25
N GLY A 149 -16.22 14.47 -15.13
CA GLY A 149 -17.25 15.51 -15.12
C GLY A 149 -16.76 16.92 -15.45
N THR A 150 -15.47 17.21 -15.21
CA THR A 150 -14.91 18.57 -15.41
C THR A 150 -14.01 18.69 -16.63
N THR A 151 -13.48 17.58 -17.13
CA THR A 151 -12.53 17.57 -18.23
C THR A 151 -13.25 17.55 -19.58
N LYS A 152 -12.92 18.50 -20.45
CA LYS A 152 -13.35 18.49 -21.85
C LYS A 152 -12.33 17.72 -22.68
N ILE A 153 -12.80 16.81 -23.52
CA ILE A 153 -11.95 16.08 -24.45
C ILE A 153 -11.50 17.06 -25.54
N ALA A 154 -10.26 17.55 -25.41
CA ALA A 154 -9.63 18.43 -26.39
C ALA A 154 -8.20 17.96 -26.67
N SER A 155 -7.77 18.11 -27.91
CA SER A 155 -6.39 17.78 -28.31
C SER A 155 -5.45 18.90 -27.87
N HIS A 156 -4.37 18.52 -27.18
CA HIS A 156 -3.30 19.44 -26.78
C HIS A 156 -1.99 19.03 -27.46
N PRO A 157 -1.73 19.53 -28.68
CA PRO A 157 -0.47 19.25 -29.37
C PRO A 157 0.69 19.78 -28.52
N GLN A 158 1.82 19.06 -28.51
CA GLN A 158 3.02 19.36 -27.72
C GLN A 158 2.93 19.08 -26.21
N CYS A 159 1.91 18.38 -25.73
CA CYS A 159 1.92 17.90 -24.35
C CYS A 159 2.26 16.42 -24.21
N SER A 160 3.26 16.14 -23.36
CA SER A 160 3.72 14.79 -23.05
C SER A 160 3.17 14.21 -21.74
N THR A 161 2.24 14.89 -21.06
CA THR A 161 1.82 14.56 -19.69
C THR A 161 0.31 14.49 -19.54
N PHE A 162 -0.16 13.58 -18.68
CA PHE A 162 -1.58 13.45 -18.32
C PHE A 162 -2.21 14.76 -17.86
N ALA A 163 -1.48 15.59 -17.10
CA ALA A 163 -1.99 16.83 -16.53
C ALA A 163 -2.57 17.78 -17.59
N CYS A 164 -1.95 17.89 -18.78
CA CYS A 164 -2.44 18.78 -19.83
C CYS A 164 -3.82 18.40 -20.36
N PHE A 165 -4.18 17.13 -20.31
CA PHE A 165 -5.47 16.64 -20.81
C PHE A 165 -6.58 16.82 -19.78
N THR A 166 -6.28 17.36 -18.60
CA THR A 166 -7.23 17.54 -17.50
C THR A 166 -7.57 19.00 -17.27
N SER A 167 -8.78 19.27 -16.76
CA SER A 167 -9.20 20.64 -16.45
C SER A 167 -8.33 21.27 -15.35
N PRO A 168 -8.05 22.60 -15.40
CA PRO A 168 -7.34 23.29 -14.31
C PRO A 168 -8.04 23.12 -12.96
N PHE A 169 -9.38 23.11 -12.98
CA PHE A 169 -10.19 22.86 -11.78
C PHE A 169 -9.91 21.48 -11.18
N PHE A 170 -9.85 20.42 -12.01
CA PHE A 170 -9.50 19.08 -11.55
C PHE A 170 -8.08 19.06 -10.97
N GLN A 171 -7.11 19.69 -11.63
CA GLN A 171 -5.72 19.73 -11.16
C GLN A 171 -5.62 20.37 -9.77
N THR A 172 -6.27 21.51 -9.55
CA THR A 172 -6.30 22.17 -8.24
C THR A 172 -7.03 21.31 -7.19
N TYR A 173 -8.21 20.76 -7.52
CA TYR A 173 -8.96 19.89 -6.61
C TYR A 173 -8.14 18.66 -6.20
N TRP A 174 -7.60 17.94 -7.18
CA TRP A 174 -6.83 16.71 -6.97
C TRP A 174 -5.53 17.01 -6.22
N GLY A 175 -4.82 18.07 -6.57
CA GLY A 175 -3.61 18.51 -5.88
C GLY A 175 -3.86 18.85 -4.42
N MET A 176 -4.84 19.71 -4.14
CA MET A 176 -5.16 20.16 -2.78
C MET A 176 -5.71 19.02 -1.91
N SER A 177 -6.61 18.19 -2.45
CA SER A 177 -7.19 17.08 -1.70
C SER A 177 -6.14 16.00 -1.37
N ASN A 178 -5.23 15.69 -2.30
CA ASN A 178 -4.12 14.77 -2.02
C ASN A 178 -3.16 15.34 -0.98
N MET A 179 -2.84 16.64 -1.07
CA MET A 179 -2.03 17.31 -0.06
C MET A 179 -2.69 17.20 1.33
N ALA A 180 -3.99 17.47 1.44
CA ALA A 180 -4.72 17.38 2.71
C ALA A 180 -4.67 15.97 3.33
N VAL A 181 -4.94 14.93 2.53
CA VAL A 181 -4.89 13.53 3.00
C VAL A 181 -3.47 13.12 3.38
N ASN A 182 -2.45 13.54 2.61
CA ASN A 182 -1.05 13.25 2.92
C ASN A 182 -0.59 13.91 4.22
N VAL A 183 -0.96 15.17 4.46
CA VAL A 183 -0.67 15.87 5.71
C VAL A 183 -1.35 15.17 6.88
N LEU A 184 -2.63 14.79 6.73
CA LEU A 184 -3.35 14.04 7.76
C LEU A 184 -2.65 12.71 8.09
N SER A 185 -2.33 11.90 7.08
CA SER A 185 -1.62 10.63 7.24
C SER A 185 -0.29 10.81 7.98
N SER A 186 0.40 11.92 7.74
CA SER A 186 1.71 12.21 8.32
C SER A 186 1.63 12.63 9.78
N VAL A 187 0.67 13.49 10.11
CA VAL A 187 0.39 13.85 11.51
C VAL A 187 0.02 12.61 12.31
N LEU A 188 -0.84 11.75 11.77
CA LEU A 188 -1.21 10.48 12.41
C LEU A 188 -0.01 9.56 12.60
N THR A 189 0.85 9.45 11.59
CA THR A 189 2.10 8.66 11.66
C THR A 189 3.03 9.18 12.77
N PHE A 190 3.22 10.50 12.84
CA PHE A 190 4.03 11.12 13.88
C PHE A 190 3.47 10.83 15.29
N ILE A 191 2.15 10.92 15.47
CA ILE A 191 1.48 10.56 16.74
C ILE A 191 1.74 9.09 17.10
N VAL A 192 1.68 8.16 16.14
CA VAL A 192 2.00 6.75 16.38
C VAL A 192 3.46 6.58 16.83
N LEU A 193 4.41 7.26 16.18
CA LEU A 193 5.83 7.19 16.53
C LEU A 193 6.08 7.69 17.96
N VAL A 194 5.50 8.85 18.32
CA VAL A 194 5.61 9.40 19.68
C VAL A 194 4.95 8.50 20.71
N GLY A 195 3.75 7.99 20.42
CA GLY A 195 3.03 7.06 21.28
C GLY A 195 3.82 5.77 21.52
N LEU A 196 4.41 5.20 20.47
CA LEU A 196 5.24 4.00 20.56
C LEU A 196 6.52 4.27 21.36
N HIS A 197 7.21 5.38 21.12
CA HIS A 197 8.41 5.75 21.87
C HIS A 197 8.12 5.91 23.36
N ARG A 198 7.02 6.59 23.73
CA ARG A 198 6.57 6.70 25.12
C ARG A 198 6.24 5.33 25.71
N ALA A 199 5.53 4.48 24.97
CA ALA A 199 5.12 3.16 25.40
C ALA A 199 6.28 2.17 25.57
N LEU A 200 7.38 2.36 24.83
CA LEU A 200 8.64 1.62 24.97
C LEU A 200 9.43 2.10 26.20
N ASN A 201 9.49 3.41 26.45
CA ASN A 201 10.16 3.96 27.63
C ASN A 201 9.42 3.65 28.94
N SER A 202 8.10 3.47 28.90
CA SER A 202 7.28 3.14 30.08
C SER A 202 7.23 1.64 30.40
N THR A 203 8.02 0.79 29.73
CA THR A 203 7.93 -0.69 29.79
C THR A 203 8.55 -1.33 31.06
N MET A 204 8.48 -0.65 32.21
CA MET A 204 8.96 -1.16 33.49
C MET A 204 7.87 -1.75 34.41
N LEU A 205 6.56 -1.74 34.05
CA LEU A 205 5.52 -1.94 35.07
C LEU A 205 4.53 -3.12 34.94
N ASN A 206 4.37 -3.85 33.83
CA ASN A 206 3.32 -4.89 33.76
C ASN A 206 3.65 -6.15 32.94
N ARG A 207 3.89 -7.27 33.65
CA ARG A 207 4.26 -8.61 33.12
C ARG A 207 3.11 -9.41 32.48
N SER A 208 1.84 -9.12 32.78
CA SER A 208 0.69 -9.91 32.32
C SER A 208 0.20 -9.56 30.90
N LEU A 209 0.42 -8.31 30.45
CA LEU A 209 0.17 -7.85 29.07
C LEU A 209 1.29 -8.24 28.09
N GLU A 210 2.42 -8.70 28.61
CA GLU A 210 3.70 -8.84 27.90
C GLU A 210 3.68 -9.93 26.81
N ARG A 211 2.96 -11.04 27.03
CA ARG A 211 2.86 -12.15 26.05
C ARG A 211 2.01 -11.81 24.82
N LYS A 212 0.88 -11.10 24.97
CA LYS A 212 0.06 -10.63 23.83
C LYS A 212 0.76 -9.48 23.08
N ARG A 213 1.46 -8.59 23.82
CA ARG A 213 2.24 -7.48 23.26
C ARG A 213 3.40 -7.94 22.38
N LYS A 214 4.00 -9.10 22.66
CA LYS A 214 5.12 -9.67 21.87
C LYS A 214 4.72 -10.09 20.45
N ALA A 215 3.48 -10.55 20.24
CA ALA A 215 2.96 -10.86 18.91
C ALA A 215 2.52 -9.59 18.16
N ASP A 216 1.87 -8.65 18.87
CA ASP A 216 1.49 -7.34 18.31
C ASP A 216 2.70 -6.44 17.96
N ASN A 217 3.86 -6.66 18.59
CA ASN A 217 5.09 -5.93 18.27
C ASN A 217 5.55 -6.14 16.83
N ALA A 218 5.36 -7.34 16.24
CA ALA A 218 5.76 -7.60 14.86
C ALA A 218 4.83 -6.88 13.86
N ALA A 219 3.51 -6.95 14.08
CA ALA A 219 2.52 -6.24 13.27
C ALA A 219 2.67 -4.71 13.40
N THR A 220 2.93 -4.22 14.61
CA THR A 220 3.16 -2.80 14.89
C THR A 220 4.45 -2.30 14.24
N ARG A 221 5.54 -3.07 14.31
CA ARG A 221 6.78 -2.73 13.59
C ARG A 221 6.57 -2.66 12.08
N THR A 222 5.84 -3.63 11.53
CA THR A 222 5.49 -3.67 10.09
C THR A 222 4.69 -2.44 9.68
N ALA A 223 3.64 -2.12 10.43
CA ALA A 223 2.81 -0.94 10.21
C ALA A 223 3.63 0.36 10.30
N VAL A 224 4.51 0.50 11.30
CA VAL A 224 5.37 1.68 11.44
C VAL A 224 6.33 1.83 10.26
N CYS A 225 6.97 0.76 9.81
CA CYS A 225 7.83 0.81 8.62
C CYS A 225 7.05 1.28 7.38
N ILE A 226 5.83 0.74 7.18
CA ILE A 226 4.95 1.16 6.08
C ILE A 226 4.62 2.65 6.23
N LEU A 227 4.16 3.10 7.41
CA LEU A 227 3.79 4.49 7.65
C LEU A 227 4.96 5.47 7.43
N VAL A 228 6.19 5.10 7.82
CA VAL A 228 7.38 5.93 7.59
C VAL A 228 7.70 6.02 6.09
N ILE A 229 7.65 4.90 5.36
CA ILE A 229 7.85 4.92 3.90
C ILE A 229 6.76 5.73 3.21
N SER A 230 5.49 5.54 3.59
CA SER A 230 4.37 6.33 3.06
C SER A 230 4.49 7.81 3.40
N MET A 231 5.06 8.16 4.56
CA MET A 231 5.34 9.56 4.91
C MET A 231 6.42 10.15 3.98
N ILE A 232 7.53 9.45 3.75
CA ILE A 232 8.62 9.94 2.88
C ILE A 232 8.13 10.10 1.43
N PHE A 233 7.55 9.04 0.86
CA PHE A 233 7.13 9.02 -0.54
C PHE A 233 5.74 9.62 -0.79
N GLY A 234 4.97 9.93 0.24
CA GLY A 234 3.66 10.58 0.12
C GLY A 234 3.71 12.09 0.39
N VAL A 235 4.43 12.52 1.43
CA VAL A 235 4.50 13.95 1.81
C VAL A 235 5.28 14.76 0.80
N VAL A 236 6.46 14.28 0.41
CA VAL A 236 7.34 15.03 -0.48
C VAL A 236 6.64 15.31 -1.81
N PRO A 237 6.04 14.32 -2.51
CA PRO A 237 5.30 14.60 -3.74
C PRO A 237 4.00 15.35 -3.48
N GLY A 238 3.31 15.08 -2.36
CA GLY A 238 2.06 15.76 -2.01
C GLY A 238 2.22 17.26 -1.79
N LEU A 239 3.28 17.68 -1.09
CA LEU A 239 3.62 19.09 -0.91
C LEU A 239 4.02 19.73 -2.23
N ILE A 240 4.91 19.09 -3.00
CA ILE A 240 5.34 19.60 -4.31
C ILE A 240 4.13 19.80 -5.22
N ASN A 241 3.21 18.83 -5.28
CA ASN A 241 2.01 18.91 -6.09
C ASN A 241 1.05 20.02 -5.64
N GLY A 242 0.87 20.18 -4.33
CA GLY A 242 0.04 21.26 -3.76
C GLY A 242 0.60 22.66 -4.05
N PHE A 243 1.91 22.86 -3.84
CA PHE A 243 2.57 24.13 -4.16
C PHE A 243 2.61 24.41 -5.67
N ALA A 244 2.83 23.38 -6.48
CA ALA A 244 2.83 23.49 -7.94
C ALA A 244 1.46 23.95 -8.47
N ALA A 245 0.37 23.47 -7.88
CA ALA A 245 -0.99 23.91 -8.23
C ALA A 245 -1.30 25.36 -7.85
N TYR A 246 -0.57 25.94 -6.88
CA TYR A 246 -0.79 27.32 -6.42
C TYR A 246 0.07 28.35 -7.17
N ILE A 247 1.27 27.97 -7.65
CA ILE A 247 2.27 28.91 -8.17
C ILE A 247 2.35 28.88 -9.72
N GLU A 248 1.52 28.11 -10.44
CA GLU A 248 1.54 27.97 -11.91
C GLU A 248 2.97 27.78 -12.49
N LEU A 249 3.84 27.09 -11.74
CA LEU A 249 5.24 26.98 -12.13
C LEU A 249 5.42 26.07 -13.34
N PRO A 250 6.31 26.40 -14.29
CA PRO A 250 6.64 25.53 -15.44
C PRO A 250 7.21 24.15 -15.03
N LEU A 251 7.58 23.98 -13.75
CA LEU A 251 7.90 22.70 -13.11
C LEU A 251 6.74 21.68 -13.12
N LEU A 252 5.49 22.12 -13.27
CA LEU A 252 4.29 21.26 -13.37
C LEU A 252 4.45 20.13 -14.39
N LYS A 253 5.19 20.35 -15.49
CA LYS A 253 5.45 19.33 -16.52
C LYS A 253 6.21 18.10 -16.01
N ASN A 254 6.96 18.22 -14.91
CA ASN A 254 7.77 17.13 -14.37
C ASN A 254 7.20 16.53 -13.07
N VAL A 255 6.23 17.21 -12.44
CA VAL A 255 5.65 16.78 -11.15
C VAL A 255 4.87 15.48 -11.28
N GLY A 256 4.13 15.28 -12.38
CA GLY A 256 3.37 14.05 -12.61
C GLY A 256 4.24 12.79 -12.64
N PHE A 257 5.42 12.87 -13.27
CA PHE A 257 6.38 11.75 -13.31
C PHE A 257 6.98 11.45 -11.94
N PHE A 258 7.38 12.48 -11.21
CA PHE A 258 7.91 12.33 -9.85
C PHE A 258 6.88 11.70 -8.92
N VAL A 259 5.64 12.19 -8.95
CA VAL A 259 4.53 11.65 -8.16
C VAL A 259 4.27 10.18 -8.51
N GLY A 260 4.21 9.82 -9.79
CA GLY A 260 4.02 8.44 -10.24
C GLY A 260 5.18 7.51 -9.83
N THR A 261 6.42 8.01 -9.89
CA THR A 261 7.61 7.26 -9.46
C THR A 261 7.56 6.99 -7.96
N CYS A 262 7.30 8.02 -7.15
CA CYS A 262 7.20 7.87 -5.70
C CYS A 262 6.04 6.95 -5.30
N ALA A 263 4.89 7.05 -5.96
CA ALA A 263 3.76 6.15 -5.73
C ALA A 263 4.15 4.69 -6.03
N SER A 264 4.82 4.45 -7.15
CA SER A 264 5.19 3.10 -7.56
C SER A 264 6.28 2.48 -6.65
N VAL A 265 7.29 3.28 -6.29
CA VAL A 265 8.34 2.87 -5.33
C VAL A 265 7.75 2.61 -3.94
N SER A 266 6.80 3.44 -3.49
CA SER A 266 6.11 3.24 -2.21
C SER A 266 5.32 1.94 -2.22
N GLY A 267 4.51 1.69 -3.25
CA GLY A 267 3.70 0.47 -3.36
C GLY A 267 4.55 -0.81 -3.44
N LEU A 268 5.69 -0.75 -4.15
CA LEU A 268 6.67 -1.84 -4.16
C LEU A 268 7.26 -2.08 -2.75
N SER A 269 7.65 -1.00 -2.07
CA SER A 269 8.23 -1.07 -0.72
C SER A 269 7.25 -1.63 0.31
N HIS A 270 5.96 -1.28 0.21
CA HIS A 270 4.91 -1.85 1.06
C HIS A 270 4.83 -3.37 0.93
N ALA A 271 4.83 -3.88 -0.30
CA ALA A 271 4.78 -5.32 -0.57
C ALA A 271 5.99 -6.05 0.02
N PHE A 272 7.20 -5.50 -0.16
CA PHE A 272 8.42 -6.07 0.41
C PHE A 272 8.40 -6.07 1.94
N ILE A 273 8.07 -4.94 2.57
CA ILE A 273 7.98 -4.85 4.03
C ILE A 273 6.96 -5.87 4.56
N PHE A 274 5.78 -5.91 3.96
CA PHE A 274 4.72 -6.81 4.39
C PHE A 274 5.13 -8.28 4.25
N GLY A 275 5.69 -8.66 3.09
CA GLY A 275 6.16 -10.02 2.82
C GLY A 275 7.32 -10.47 3.72
N MET A 276 8.23 -9.57 4.09
CA MET A 276 9.38 -9.89 4.94
C MET A 276 9.07 -9.86 6.44
N ALA A 277 8.23 -8.93 6.89
CA ALA A 277 8.04 -8.64 8.30
C ALA A 277 6.97 -9.52 8.96
N HIS A 278 5.98 -10.02 8.22
CA HIS A 278 4.93 -10.88 8.76
C HIS A 278 5.30 -12.37 8.62
N ARG A 279 5.58 -13.05 9.75
CA ARG A 279 6.08 -14.44 9.76
C ARG A 279 5.17 -15.41 9.00
N ASP A 280 3.86 -15.33 9.19
CA ASP A 280 2.91 -16.27 8.55
C ASP A 280 2.85 -16.06 7.02
N VAL A 281 2.94 -14.81 6.57
CA VAL A 281 2.97 -14.45 5.15
C VAL A 281 4.28 -14.91 4.54
N ARG A 282 5.41 -14.60 5.20
CA ARG A 282 6.74 -15.05 4.79
C ARG A 282 6.83 -16.57 4.67
N SER A 283 6.34 -17.31 5.66
CA SER A 283 6.33 -18.79 5.61
C SER A 283 5.46 -19.30 4.48
N SER A 284 4.33 -18.65 4.21
CA SER A 284 3.46 -18.99 3.08
C SER A 284 4.14 -18.71 1.73
N ILE A 285 4.85 -17.59 1.61
CA ILE A 285 5.65 -17.24 0.42
C ILE A 285 6.77 -18.26 0.22
N MET A 286 7.54 -18.57 1.25
CA MET A 286 8.60 -19.58 1.18
C MET A 286 8.05 -20.96 0.79
N ALA A 287 6.88 -21.36 1.31
CA ALA A 287 6.23 -22.60 0.92
C ALA A 287 5.74 -22.61 -0.54
N MET A 288 5.44 -21.44 -1.12
CA MET A 288 5.10 -21.32 -2.55
C MET A 288 6.33 -21.45 -3.45
N PHE A 289 7.47 -20.87 -3.04
CA PHE A 289 8.70 -20.89 -3.86
C PHE A 289 9.59 -22.11 -3.66
N LEU A 290 9.71 -22.65 -2.44
CA LEU A 290 10.57 -23.81 -2.14
C LEU A 290 9.85 -25.17 -2.26
N GLY A 291 8.58 -25.18 -2.65
CA GLY A 291 7.78 -26.40 -2.72
C GLY A 291 7.42 -26.97 -1.34
N LYS A 292 6.37 -27.79 -1.30
CA LYS A 292 5.80 -28.42 -0.09
C LYS A 292 6.75 -29.44 0.58
N THR A 293 7.94 -29.05 1.03
CA THR A 293 8.91 -29.98 1.64
C THR A 293 9.18 -29.67 3.11
N LEU A 294 8.17 -29.21 3.85
CA LEU A 294 8.29 -29.02 5.31
C LEU A 294 7.11 -29.57 6.14
N ASN A 295 6.16 -30.27 5.52
CA ASN A 295 4.99 -30.80 6.25
C ASN A 295 5.07 -32.30 6.63
N SER A 296 6.24 -32.94 6.61
CA SER A 296 6.37 -34.34 7.06
C SER A 296 7.14 -34.56 8.36
N LYS A 297 7.93 -33.59 8.87
CA LYS A 297 8.80 -33.85 10.05
C LYS A 297 8.21 -33.47 11.43
N SER A 298 7.13 -32.69 11.50
CA SER A 298 6.51 -32.36 12.81
C SER A 298 5.33 -33.27 13.19
N ALA A 299 4.80 -34.08 12.27
CA ALA A 299 3.70 -35.01 12.56
C ALA A 299 4.19 -36.39 13.06
N SER A 300 5.45 -36.76 12.78
CA SER A 300 6.01 -38.05 13.23
C SER A 300 6.61 -38.01 14.63
N MET A 301 7.08 -36.85 15.13
CA MET A 301 7.71 -36.77 16.46
C MET A 301 6.70 -36.55 17.61
N GLY A 302 5.50 -36.05 17.31
CA GLY A 302 4.40 -35.94 18.29
C GLY A 302 3.69 -37.26 18.58
N ASN A 303 3.64 -38.17 17.60
CA ASN A 303 2.97 -39.47 17.78
C ASN A 303 3.83 -40.53 18.49
N SER A 304 5.17 -40.42 18.46
CA SER A 304 6.03 -41.33 19.25
C SER A 304 6.06 -40.97 20.74
N ILE A 305 5.91 -39.69 21.11
CA ILE A 305 5.90 -39.27 22.52
C ILE A 305 4.52 -39.56 23.16
N ALA A 306 3.42 -39.39 22.41
CA ALA A 306 2.07 -39.73 22.88
C ALA A 306 1.82 -41.25 23.03
N ALA A 307 2.60 -42.10 22.35
CA ALA A 307 2.52 -43.56 22.48
C ALA A 307 3.30 -44.11 23.68
N LEU A 308 4.35 -43.42 24.13
CA LEU A 308 5.18 -43.81 25.29
C LEU A 308 4.60 -43.33 26.64
N ASP A 309 3.77 -42.29 26.64
CA ASP A 309 3.11 -41.79 27.86
C ASP A 309 1.83 -42.58 28.22
N ARG A 310 1.26 -43.31 27.26
CA ARG A 310 0.07 -44.16 27.48
C ARG A 310 0.38 -45.54 28.06
N SER A 311 1.62 -46.02 27.96
CA SER A 311 2.02 -47.32 28.54
C SER A 311 2.37 -47.25 30.03
N HIS A 312 2.65 -46.06 30.58
CA HIS A 312 3.00 -45.91 32.00
C HIS A 312 1.81 -45.62 32.94
N TYR A 313 0.61 -45.32 32.41
CA TYR A 313 -0.55 -44.96 33.24
C TYR A 313 -1.56 -46.08 33.53
N VAL A 314 -1.33 -47.31 33.04
CA VAL A 314 -2.29 -48.43 33.17
C VAL A 314 -1.94 -49.44 34.28
N VAL A 315 -0.85 -49.25 35.05
CA VAL A 315 -0.40 -50.25 36.04
C VAL A 315 -0.74 -49.92 37.51
N SER A 316 -1.40 -48.81 37.84
CA SER A 316 -1.68 -48.45 39.25
C SER A 316 -3.16 -48.30 39.62
N VAL A 317 -4.02 -49.21 39.15
CA VAL A 317 -5.36 -49.40 39.74
C VAL A 317 -5.70 -50.89 39.83
N HIS A 318 -5.03 -51.60 40.74
CA HIS A 318 -5.58 -52.72 41.52
C HIS A 318 -4.47 -53.32 42.37
N SER A 319 -4.51 -53.05 43.67
CA SER A 319 -4.18 -53.91 44.82
C SER A 319 -4.14 -53.05 46.07
#